data_AF-A0A9E2ER45-F1
#
_entry.id   AF-A0A9E2ER45-F1
#
_cell.length_a   1.000
_cell.length_b   1.000
_cell.length_c   1.000
_cell.angle_alpha   90.00
_cell.angle_beta   90.00
_cell.angle_gamma   90.00
#
_symmetry.space_group_name_H-M   'P 1'
#
loop_
_entity.id
_entity.type
_entity.pdbx_description
1 polymer ?
#
loop_
_entity_poly.entity_id
_entity_poly.type
_entity_poly.pdbx_seq_one_letter_code
_entity_poly.pdbx_strand_id
1 'polypeptide(L)'
;MTHLNLRSYLLISSLFIVVLGSLWKHFSEWSGIINLEIGHSANMAQVYDGDSSNVQGQVVLPFSVQLNDFSYSTSPPSYQIELLKADPQAIPNPHSPMIINDKQLKTYPLVKQKRRKIPETDYYFRLTDFYPNFGFNYGYTDQIDTIHPLDPGIMLKLMLGQRQPQLQLRANENNSLRDPHMNAPLEFYWNIPDDIKNLVKYEQYNFQDSLLRILFIGMTEEVIYEFQKGVIKEKLERDKTYYFPDGKQQGFQYQFVFPDAQYITAVPGTIDKEMNNPVAKLEIWQKDWDRADIAYVYPAKRGGGSRYKVKGTDFKLGLEKIEENLKAYRTNDLSLIDPEGKEILSQDIAENENLKYKGYRFNQIAISNESIDYPGISVTYQRGIYLIYLGLAGVLLSGLSILFGLGVPKY
;
A
#
# COMPACT_ATOMS: atom_id res chain seq x y z
N MET A 1 75.47 -16.69 24.88
CA MET A 1 74.34 -16.97 23.97
C MET A 1 73.18 -17.48 24.80
N THR A 2 72.19 -16.62 25.07
CA THR A 2 70.96 -16.99 25.77
C THR A 2 70.05 -17.75 24.81
N HIS A 3 69.89 -19.06 25.03
CA HIS A 3 68.92 -19.86 24.28
C HIS A 3 67.51 -19.35 24.58
N LEU A 4 66.87 -18.69 23.61
CA LEU A 4 65.43 -18.45 23.69
C LEU A 4 64.73 -19.81 23.81
N ASN A 5 63.87 -19.95 24.81
CA ASN A 5 63.05 -21.15 24.97
C ASN A 5 62.07 -21.24 23.78
N LEU A 6 61.77 -22.45 23.29
CA LEU A 6 60.87 -22.74 22.17
C LEU A 6 59.52 -21.98 22.29
N ARG A 7 59.03 -21.79 23.52
CA ARG A 7 57.80 -21.02 23.80
C ARG A 7 57.90 -19.54 23.40
N SER A 8 59.06 -18.92 23.63
CA SER A 8 59.32 -17.53 23.22
C SER A 8 59.39 -17.40 21.70
N TYR A 9 59.94 -18.40 21.00
CA TYR A 9 59.93 -18.43 19.53
C TYR A 9 58.52 -18.55 18.95
N LEU A 10 57.66 -19.38 19.54
CA LEU A 10 56.26 -19.53 19.11
C LEU A 10 55.45 -18.26 19.32
N LEU A 11 55.68 -17.54 20.41
CA LEU A 11 54.99 -16.27 20.69
C LEU A 11 55.46 -15.19 19.71
N ILE A 12 56.77 -15.06 19.48
CA ILE A 12 57.34 -14.09 18.55
C ILE A 12 56.90 -14.38 17.10
N SER A 13 56.89 -15.65 16.68
CA SER A 13 56.42 -16.02 15.33
C SER A 13 54.93 -15.75 15.15
N SER A 14 54.10 -16.01 16.16
CA SER A 14 52.67 -15.70 16.14
C SER A 14 52.42 -14.20 16.03
N LEU A 15 53.18 -13.39 16.77
CA LEU A 15 53.09 -11.92 16.71
C LEU A 15 53.54 -11.39 15.34
N PHE A 16 54.58 -11.98 14.76
CA PHE A 16 55.03 -11.65 13.41
C PHE A 16 53.96 -11.97 12.36
N ILE A 17 53.26 -13.10 12.49
CA ILE A 17 52.14 -13.47 11.62
C ILE A 17 50.99 -12.43 11.73
N VAL A 18 50.69 -11.91 12.92
CA VAL A 18 49.69 -10.85 13.10
C VAL A 18 50.11 -9.57 12.39
N VAL A 19 51.37 -9.13 12.55
CA VAL A 19 51.89 -7.92 11.89
C VAL A 19 51.87 -8.08 10.38
N LEU A 20 52.35 -9.21 9.86
CA LEU A 20 52.36 -9.50 8.42
C LEU A 20 50.93 -9.56 7.87
N GLY A 21 50.00 -10.18 8.59
CA GLY A 21 48.59 -10.19 8.25
C GLY A 21 47.95 -8.80 8.23
N SER A 22 48.35 -7.93 9.17
CA SER A 22 47.87 -6.55 9.27
C SER A 22 48.39 -5.67 8.13
N LEU A 23 49.67 -5.78 7.79
CA LEU A 23 50.25 -5.10 6.63
C LEU A 23 49.60 -5.58 5.34
N TRP A 24 49.43 -6.89 5.18
CA TRP A 24 48.76 -7.44 4.00
C TRP A 24 47.32 -6.92 3.90
N LYS A 25 46.56 -6.93 4.99
CA LYS A 25 45.22 -6.35 5.04
C LYS A 25 45.24 -4.89 4.58
N HIS A 26 46.12 -4.06 5.15
CA HIS A 26 46.21 -2.64 4.83
C HIS A 26 46.47 -2.37 3.33
N PHE A 27 47.33 -3.16 2.69
CA PHE A 27 47.69 -2.93 1.28
C PHE A 27 46.77 -3.62 0.26
N SER A 28 45.86 -4.49 0.68
CA SER A 28 45.05 -5.30 -0.25
C SER A 28 43.55 -5.26 0.01
N GLU A 29 43.12 -4.60 1.09
CA GLU A 29 41.71 -4.34 1.34
C GLU A 29 41.22 -3.25 0.39
N TRP A 30 40.08 -3.51 -0.24
CA TRP A 30 39.38 -2.55 -1.08
C TRP A 30 37.88 -2.77 -0.99
N SER A 31 37.11 -1.71 -1.22
CA SER A 31 35.66 -1.72 -1.27
C SER A 31 35.19 -1.05 -2.55
N GLY A 32 34.17 -1.60 -3.19
CA GLY A 32 33.55 -1.03 -4.38
C GLY A 32 32.07 -1.39 -4.48
N ILE A 33 31.43 -0.91 -5.54
CA ILE A 33 30.01 -1.14 -5.83
C ILE A 33 29.89 -1.81 -7.19
N ILE A 34 28.98 -2.77 -7.28
CA ILE A 34 28.53 -3.40 -8.52
C ILE A 34 27.05 -3.05 -8.65
N ASN A 35 26.68 -2.37 -9.74
CA ASN A 35 25.28 -2.17 -10.08
C ASN A 35 24.83 -3.33 -10.96
N LEU A 36 23.76 -4.01 -10.56
CA LEU A 36 23.23 -5.17 -11.26
C LEU A 36 21.78 -4.90 -11.67
N GLU A 37 21.45 -5.30 -12.89
CA GLU A 37 20.07 -5.43 -13.35
C GLU A 37 19.60 -6.88 -13.16
N ILE A 38 18.31 -7.08 -12.92
CA ILE A 38 17.75 -8.43 -12.77
C ILE A 38 18.01 -9.24 -14.05
N GLY A 39 18.45 -10.48 -13.88
CA GLY A 39 18.85 -11.40 -14.95
C GLY A 39 20.26 -11.16 -15.51
N HIS A 40 20.94 -10.07 -15.12
CA HIS A 40 22.25 -9.71 -15.66
C HIS A 40 23.37 -10.03 -14.67
N SER A 41 24.57 -10.26 -15.24
CA SER A 41 25.79 -10.49 -14.46
C SER A 41 26.84 -9.44 -14.76
N ALA A 42 27.63 -9.11 -13.74
CA ALA A 42 28.79 -8.23 -13.86
C ALA A 42 29.97 -8.79 -13.08
N ASN A 43 31.17 -8.61 -13.63
CA ASN A 43 32.43 -9.04 -13.00
C ASN A 43 33.32 -7.84 -12.66
N MET A 44 32.78 -6.63 -12.64
CA MET A 44 33.54 -5.41 -12.43
C MET A 44 32.92 -4.56 -11.32
N ALA A 45 33.75 -4.16 -10.36
CA ALA A 45 33.36 -3.30 -9.25
C ALA A 45 33.97 -1.91 -9.40
N GLN A 46 33.16 -0.88 -9.19
CA GLN A 46 33.59 0.52 -9.18
C GLN A 46 34.07 0.89 -7.77
N VAL A 47 35.31 1.35 -7.64
CA VAL A 47 35.89 1.78 -6.36
C VAL A 47 35.72 3.29 -6.23
N TYR A 48 35.14 3.74 -5.12
CA TYR A 48 34.88 5.14 -4.84
C TYR A 48 35.86 5.68 -3.81
N ASP A 49 36.25 6.94 -3.95
CA ASP A 49 36.84 7.69 -2.83
C ASP A 49 35.76 7.86 -1.76
N GLY A 50 36.14 8.01 -0.49
CA GLY A 50 35.27 7.94 0.70
C GLY A 50 34.02 8.85 0.73
N ASP A 51 33.79 9.66 -0.30
CA ASP A 51 32.63 10.53 -0.48
C ASP A 51 31.63 10.05 -1.56
N SER A 52 31.74 8.81 -2.05
CA SER A 52 30.78 8.11 -2.94
C SER A 52 30.42 8.79 -4.28
N SER A 53 31.02 9.95 -4.58
CA SER A 53 30.69 10.78 -5.75
C SER A 53 31.71 10.68 -6.88
N ASN A 54 32.94 10.25 -6.60
CA ASN A 54 34.01 10.11 -7.60
C ASN A 54 34.54 8.68 -7.65
N VAL A 55 34.49 8.07 -8.84
CA VAL A 55 35.07 6.75 -9.12
C VAL A 55 36.59 6.89 -9.19
N GLN A 56 37.32 6.29 -8.25
CA GLN A 56 38.79 6.23 -8.26
C GLN A 56 39.33 5.19 -9.24
N GLY A 57 38.56 4.13 -9.51
CA GLY A 57 38.99 3.06 -10.42
C GLY A 57 37.99 1.92 -10.53
N GLN A 58 38.37 0.90 -11.29
CA GLN A 58 37.58 -0.31 -11.50
C GLN A 58 38.43 -1.54 -11.16
N VAL A 59 37.82 -2.52 -10.51
CA VAL A 59 38.45 -3.80 -10.18
C VAL A 59 37.69 -4.92 -10.85
N VAL A 60 38.41 -5.74 -11.63
CA VAL A 60 37.85 -6.95 -12.23
C VAL A 60 37.91 -8.09 -11.21
N LEU A 61 36.76 -8.71 -10.99
CA LEU A 61 36.58 -9.86 -10.13
C LEU A 61 36.95 -11.16 -10.87
N PRO A 62 37.45 -12.18 -10.17
CA PRO A 62 37.78 -13.48 -10.77
C PRO A 62 36.57 -14.38 -11.05
N PHE A 63 35.36 -13.84 -10.91
CA PHE A 63 34.06 -14.47 -11.11
C PHE A 63 33.03 -13.38 -11.45
N SER A 64 31.90 -13.76 -12.04
CA SER A 64 30.78 -12.85 -12.27
C SER A 64 29.79 -12.91 -11.12
N VAL A 65 29.15 -11.80 -10.82
CA VAL A 65 28.05 -11.68 -9.85
C VAL A 65 26.78 -11.47 -10.64
N GLN A 66 25.77 -12.33 -10.47
CA GLN A 66 24.48 -12.25 -11.14
C GLN A 66 23.37 -12.02 -10.14
N LEU A 67 22.44 -11.12 -10.48
CA LEU A 67 21.21 -10.90 -9.74
C LEU A 67 20.07 -11.64 -10.44
N ASN A 68 19.55 -12.72 -9.85
CA ASN A 68 18.47 -13.48 -10.47
C ASN A 68 17.09 -12.93 -10.11
N ASP A 69 16.90 -12.44 -8.88
CA ASP A 69 15.63 -11.86 -8.44
C ASP A 69 15.81 -10.72 -7.43
N PHE A 70 14.83 -9.83 -7.35
CA PHE A 70 14.84 -8.72 -6.41
C PHE A 70 13.41 -8.39 -6.01
N SER A 71 13.17 -8.28 -4.71
CA SER A 71 11.85 -7.95 -4.17
C SER A 71 11.92 -6.74 -3.26
N TYR A 72 10.88 -5.92 -3.30
CA TYR A 72 10.73 -4.79 -2.39
C TYR A 72 9.27 -4.68 -1.94
N SER A 73 9.10 -4.03 -0.79
CA SER A 73 7.79 -3.65 -0.26
C SER A 73 7.76 -2.15 -0.08
N THR A 74 6.74 -1.50 -0.61
CA THR A 74 6.46 -0.09 -0.35
C THR A 74 5.44 0.02 0.77
N SER A 75 5.53 1.12 1.53
CA SER A 75 4.41 1.51 2.38
C SER A 75 3.24 1.94 1.50
N PRO A 76 1.98 1.65 1.87
CA PRO A 76 0.83 2.18 1.14
C PRO A 76 0.92 3.72 1.07
N PRO A 77 0.45 4.33 -0.04
CA PRO A 77 0.52 5.77 -0.21
C PRO A 77 -0.18 6.46 0.94
N SER A 78 0.49 7.44 1.52
CA SER A 78 -0.06 8.27 2.59
C SER A 78 -0.37 9.66 2.08
N TYR A 79 -1.28 10.36 2.76
CA TYR A 79 -1.78 11.66 2.30
C TYR A 79 -1.75 12.69 3.43
N GLN A 80 -1.59 13.95 3.07
CA GLN A 80 -1.63 15.08 3.98
C GLN A 80 -2.30 16.29 3.34
N ILE A 81 -2.83 17.20 4.17
CA ILE A 81 -3.34 18.48 3.68
C ILE A 81 -2.16 19.42 3.46
N GLU A 82 -2.03 19.94 2.24
CA GLU A 82 -1.08 21.00 1.90
C GLU A 82 -1.75 22.37 2.03
N LEU A 83 -1.03 23.34 2.58
CA LEU A 83 -1.36 24.75 2.55
C LEU A 83 -0.37 25.47 1.65
N LEU A 84 -0.91 26.17 0.66
CA LEU A 84 -0.18 26.86 -0.37
C LEU A 84 -0.52 28.36 -0.35
N LYS A 85 0.41 29.20 -0.78
CA LYS A 85 0.18 30.62 -1.05
C LYS A 85 0.48 30.86 -2.52
N ALA A 86 -0.49 31.45 -3.24
CA ALA A 86 -0.30 31.80 -4.64
C ALA A 86 0.88 32.77 -4.76
N ASP A 87 1.77 32.50 -5.72
CA ASP A 87 2.83 33.43 -6.07
C ASP A 87 2.29 34.47 -7.07
N PRO A 88 2.19 35.75 -6.69
CA PRO A 88 1.69 36.79 -7.58
C PRO A 88 2.62 37.10 -8.76
N GLN A 89 3.87 36.61 -8.76
CA GLN A 89 4.80 36.77 -9.89
C GLN A 89 4.84 35.57 -10.84
N ALA A 90 3.99 34.56 -10.63
CA ALA A 90 3.91 33.41 -11.52
C ALA A 90 3.33 33.82 -12.89
N ILE A 91 4.21 34.05 -13.87
CA ILE A 91 3.81 34.23 -15.27
C ILE A 91 3.31 32.87 -15.79
N PRO A 92 2.06 32.76 -16.26
CA PRO A 92 1.59 31.52 -16.88
C PRO A 92 2.44 31.26 -18.14
N ASN A 93 3.27 30.23 -18.13
CA ASN A 93 4.00 29.83 -19.33
C ASN A 93 3.03 29.07 -20.25
N PRO A 94 2.66 29.60 -21.43
CA PRO A 94 1.67 28.98 -22.31
C PRO A 94 2.17 27.66 -22.94
N HIS A 95 3.46 27.34 -22.83
CA HIS A 95 4.07 26.12 -23.37
C HIS A 95 4.46 25.10 -22.30
N SER A 96 4.15 25.35 -21.02
CA SER A 96 4.33 24.37 -19.95
C SER A 96 2.96 23.98 -19.38
N PRO A 97 2.72 22.69 -19.07
CA PRO A 97 1.46 22.26 -18.48
C PRO A 97 1.29 22.94 -17.12
N MET A 98 0.45 23.99 -17.05
CA MET A 98 0.05 24.79 -15.87
C MET A 98 0.77 24.35 -14.57
N ILE A 99 2.06 24.68 -14.45
CA ILE A 99 2.74 24.64 -13.17
C ILE A 99 2.26 25.90 -12.48
N ILE A 100 1.17 25.75 -11.72
CA ILE A 100 0.79 26.80 -10.78
C ILE A 100 1.91 26.82 -9.76
N ASN A 101 2.80 27.81 -9.84
CA ASN A 101 3.92 28.05 -8.92
C ASN A 101 3.38 28.51 -7.54
N ASP A 102 2.40 27.82 -6.99
CA ASP A 102 1.97 28.06 -5.62
C ASP A 102 3.09 27.60 -4.69
N LYS A 103 3.52 28.45 -3.76
CA LYS A 103 4.52 28.09 -2.76
C LYS A 103 3.85 27.29 -1.65
N GLN A 104 4.28 26.05 -1.45
CA GLN A 104 3.91 25.24 -0.30
C GLN A 104 4.50 25.86 0.97
N LEU A 105 3.62 26.21 1.90
CA LEU A 105 4.01 26.83 3.16
C LEU A 105 4.07 25.82 4.29
N LYS A 106 3.10 24.89 4.32
CA LYS A 106 2.98 23.93 5.41
C LYS A 106 2.15 22.73 5.01
N THR A 107 2.47 21.58 5.60
CA THR A 107 1.70 20.35 5.48
C THR A 107 1.12 19.94 6.82
N TYR A 108 0.08 19.13 6.75
CA TYR A 108 -0.71 18.82 7.90
C TYR A 108 -1.28 17.39 7.84
N PRO A 109 -1.06 16.54 8.86
CA PRO A 109 -1.56 15.17 8.84
C PRO A 109 -3.10 15.12 8.86
N LEU A 110 -3.68 14.03 8.34
CA LEU A 110 -5.12 13.80 8.24
C LEU A 110 -5.79 13.46 9.58
N VAL A 111 -5.74 14.41 10.52
CA VAL A 111 -6.38 14.27 11.84
C VAL A 111 -7.75 14.95 11.80
N LYS A 112 -8.83 14.15 11.92
CA LYS A 112 -10.21 14.65 11.94
C LYS A 112 -10.44 15.63 13.08
N GLN A 113 -11.28 16.63 12.83
CA GLN A 113 -11.78 17.63 13.78
C GLN A 113 -10.73 18.56 14.43
N LYS A 114 -9.43 18.39 14.13
CA LYS A 114 -8.38 19.28 14.62
C LYS A 114 -8.43 20.62 13.89
N ARG A 115 -8.79 21.69 14.61
CA ARG A 115 -8.80 23.07 14.11
C ARG A 115 -7.38 23.57 13.85
N ARG A 116 -7.17 24.22 12.71
CA ARG A 116 -5.88 24.77 12.26
C ARG A 116 -6.09 26.18 11.74
N LYS A 117 -5.26 27.12 12.20
CA LYS A 117 -5.28 28.51 11.72
C LYS A 117 -4.50 28.62 10.41
N ILE A 118 -5.06 29.34 9.43
CA ILE A 118 -4.31 29.75 8.23
C ILE A 118 -3.44 30.96 8.63
N PRO A 119 -2.10 30.87 8.46
CA PRO A 119 -1.18 31.93 8.86
C PRO A 119 -1.57 33.28 8.26
N GLU A 120 -1.33 34.37 8.99
CA GLU A 120 -1.57 35.76 8.52
C GLU A 120 -3.04 36.08 8.20
N THR A 121 -3.99 35.21 8.56
CA THR A 121 -5.43 35.43 8.33
C THR A 121 -6.24 35.15 9.59
N ASP A 122 -7.51 35.52 9.56
CA ASP A 122 -8.50 35.09 10.56
C ASP A 122 -9.22 33.79 10.17
N TYR A 123 -8.78 33.11 9.11
CA TYR A 123 -9.37 31.85 8.68
C TYR A 123 -8.81 30.65 9.43
N TYR A 124 -9.68 29.67 9.62
CA TYR A 124 -9.39 28.36 10.19
C TYR A 124 -9.94 27.28 9.27
N PHE A 125 -9.34 26.10 9.35
CA PHE A 125 -9.87 24.91 8.72
C PHE A 125 -9.78 23.68 9.65
N ARG A 126 -10.59 22.67 9.38
CA ARG A 126 -10.46 21.32 9.96
C ARG A 126 -10.83 20.27 8.93
N LEU A 127 -10.22 19.10 9.03
CA LEU A 127 -10.64 17.91 8.31
C LEU A 127 -11.90 17.36 8.98
N THR A 128 -13.01 17.24 8.25
CA THR A 128 -14.20 16.56 8.78
C THR A 128 -14.16 15.08 8.42
N ASP A 129 -13.85 14.77 7.17
CA ASP A 129 -13.82 13.40 6.64
C ASP A 129 -12.72 13.21 5.61
N PHE A 130 -12.31 11.95 5.45
CA PHE A 130 -11.36 11.50 4.44
C PHE A 130 -11.90 10.22 3.81
N TYR A 131 -11.93 10.19 2.49
CA TYR A 131 -12.49 9.11 1.69
C TYR A 131 -11.37 8.51 0.83
N PRO A 132 -10.86 7.29 1.11
CA PRO A 132 -9.78 6.65 0.33
C PRO A 132 -10.15 6.42 -1.15
N ASN A 133 -11.38 5.97 -1.40
CA ASN A 133 -11.98 5.86 -2.71
C ASN A 133 -13.32 6.61 -2.72
N PHE A 134 -13.28 7.88 -3.07
CA PHE A 134 -14.43 8.77 -3.05
C PHE A 134 -15.43 8.37 -4.13
N GLY A 135 -16.68 8.22 -3.69
CA GLY A 135 -17.86 8.08 -4.53
C GLY A 135 -19.06 8.75 -3.87
N PHE A 136 -20.20 8.66 -4.55
CA PHE A 136 -21.48 9.05 -3.97
C PHE A 136 -22.25 7.80 -3.56
N ASN A 137 -22.67 7.78 -2.30
CA ASN A 137 -23.68 6.86 -1.82
C ASN A 137 -25.03 7.56 -2.01
N TYR A 138 -25.90 6.98 -2.80
CA TYR A 138 -27.27 7.47 -2.93
C TYR A 138 -28.07 6.95 -1.75
N GLY A 139 -28.75 7.84 -1.04
CA GLY A 139 -29.49 7.49 0.16
C GLY A 139 -30.67 8.42 0.40
N TYR A 140 -31.57 7.95 1.25
CA TYR A 140 -32.75 8.66 1.70
C TYR A 140 -32.51 9.22 3.11
N THR A 141 -33.04 10.40 3.42
CA THR A 141 -32.84 11.05 4.73
C THR A 141 -33.71 10.42 5.83
N ASP A 142 -33.38 10.70 7.10
CA ASP A 142 -33.96 10.06 8.30
C ASP A 142 -35.43 10.43 8.62
N GLN A 143 -36.26 10.73 7.62
CA GLN A 143 -37.67 11.13 7.80
C GLN A 143 -38.65 10.39 6.86
N ILE A 144 -38.31 9.16 6.48
CA ILE A 144 -39.10 8.29 5.58
C ILE A 144 -40.58 8.24 6.01
N ASP A 145 -40.84 8.06 7.31
CA ASP A 145 -42.18 7.84 7.85
C ASP A 145 -43.14 9.03 7.70
N THR A 146 -42.61 10.22 7.39
CA THR A 146 -43.41 11.45 7.27
C THR A 146 -43.76 11.81 5.83
N ILE A 147 -43.21 11.08 4.85
CA ILE A 147 -43.34 11.41 3.43
C ILE A 147 -44.43 10.54 2.80
N HIS A 148 -45.40 11.19 2.15
CA HIS A 148 -46.41 10.49 1.37
C HIS A 148 -45.78 9.85 0.13
N PRO A 149 -46.02 8.55 -0.14
CA PRO A 149 -45.35 7.84 -1.22
C PRO A 149 -45.96 8.20 -2.58
N LEU A 150 -45.30 9.09 -3.33
CA LEU A 150 -45.75 9.54 -4.66
C LEU A 150 -45.07 8.80 -5.81
N ASP A 151 -43.78 8.46 -5.69
CA ASP A 151 -43.05 7.59 -6.64
C ASP A 151 -42.15 6.63 -5.86
N PRO A 152 -42.75 5.69 -5.11
CA PRO A 152 -41.98 4.80 -4.27
C PRO A 152 -41.20 3.80 -5.09
N GLY A 153 -40.09 3.33 -4.51
CA GLY A 153 -39.25 2.34 -5.14
C GLY A 153 -38.30 1.65 -4.16
N ILE A 154 -37.51 0.75 -4.71
CA ILE A 154 -36.49 0.00 -3.98
C ILE A 154 -35.18 0.05 -4.76
N MET A 155 -34.08 0.17 -4.02
CA MET A 155 -32.73 0.05 -4.54
C MET A 155 -32.14 -1.31 -4.17
N LEU A 156 -31.63 -2.02 -5.16
CA LEU A 156 -31.05 -3.35 -5.04
C LEU A 156 -29.68 -3.38 -5.70
N LYS A 157 -28.79 -4.24 -5.23
CA LYS A 157 -27.58 -4.63 -5.96
C LYS A 157 -27.71 -6.08 -6.39
N LEU A 158 -27.77 -6.34 -7.69
CA LEU A 158 -27.90 -7.72 -8.19
C LEU A 158 -26.57 -8.45 -8.07
N MET A 159 -26.61 -9.75 -7.76
CA MET A 159 -25.45 -10.61 -7.65
C MET A 159 -25.48 -11.60 -8.81
N LEU A 160 -25.02 -11.19 -10.00
CA LEU A 160 -25.08 -12.00 -11.23
C LEU A 160 -23.67 -12.48 -11.62
N GLY A 161 -23.10 -13.37 -10.81
CA GLY A 161 -21.72 -13.84 -10.97
C GLY A 161 -20.71 -12.71 -10.74
N GLN A 162 -19.87 -12.41 -11.74
CA GLN A 162 -18.91 -11.28 -11.65
C GLN A 162 -19.56 -9.91 -11.86
N ARG A 163 -20.79 -9.84 -12.40
CA ARG A 163 -21.51 -8.59 -12.59
C ARG A 163 -22.35 -8.29 -11.36
N GLN A 164 -22.17 -7.08 -10.84
CA GLN A 164 -22.95 -6.60 -9.68
C GLN A 164 -23.63 -5.25 -9.95
N PRO A 165 -24.56 -5.18 -10.92
CA PRO A 165 -25.22 -3.92 -11.25
C PRO A 165 -26.14 -3.46 -10.11
N GLN A 166 -26.24 -2.15 -9.94
CA GLN A 166 -27.29 -1.54 -9.13
C GLN A 166 -28.58 -1.46 -9.96
N LEU A 167 -29.70 -1.81 -9.33
CA LEU A 167 -31.04 -1.81 -9.91
C LEU A 167 -31.97 -0.97 -9.05
N GLN A 168 -32.75 -0.13 -9.72
CA GLN A 168 -33.86 0.59 -9.12
C GLN A 168 -35.17 0.09 -9.73
N LEU A 169 -36.10 -0.37 -8.89
CA LEU A 169 -37.48 -0.66 -9.29
C LEU A 169 -38.40 0.40 -8.68
N ARG A 170 -39.35 0.91 -9.47
CA ARG A 170 -40.28 1.98 -9.07
C ARG A 170 -41.72 1.57 -9.31
N ALA A 171 -42.60 1.83 -8.35
CA ALA A 171 -43.99 1.39 -8.42
C ALA A 171 -44.75 2.03 -9.60
N ASN A 172 -44.42 3.26 -9.98
CA ASN A 172 -45.18 4.06 -10.95
C ASN A 172 -44.53 4.15 -12.35
N GLU A 173 -43.38 3.50 -12.56
CA GLU A 173 -42.69 3.51 -13.85
C GLU A 173 -42.28 2.09 -14.28
N ASN A 174 -41.14 1.61 -13.77
CA ASN A 174 -40.57 0.31 -14.08
C ASN A 174 -40.56 -0.53 -12.81
N ASN A 175 -41.71 -1.14 -12.54
CA ASN A 175 -41.90 -1.94 -11.34
C ASN A 175 -41.46 -3.40 -11.54
N SER A 176 -41.08 -3.81 -12.75
CA SER A 176 -40.67 -5.18 -13.06
C SER A 176 -39.37 -5.21 -13.86
N LEU A 177 -38.49 -6.17 -13.57
CA LEU A 177 -37.30 -6.49 -14.34
C LEU A 177 -37.28 -7.98 -14.68
N ARG A 178 -37.08 -8.29 -15.97
CA ARG A 178 -36.83 -9.63 -16.46
C ARG A 178 -35.44 -9.69 -17.10
N ASP A 179 -34.47 -10.26 -16.39
CA ASP A 179 -33.11 -10.47 -16.89
C ASP A 179 -32.96 -11.92 -17.40
N PRO A 180 -32.41 -12.16 -18.61
CA PRO A 180 -32.20 -13.51 -19.14
C PRO A 180 -31.33 -14.42 -18.26
N HIS A 181 -30.48 -13.84 -17.41
CA HIS A 181 -29.63 -14.56 -16.48
C HIS A 181 -30.34 -14.92 -15.17
N MET A 182 -31.55 -14.41 -14.94
CA MET A 182 -32.40 -14.72 -13.79
C MET A 182 -33.53 -15.67 -14.20
N ASN A 183 -33.84 -16.62 -13.33
CA ASN A 183 -34.91 -17.59 -13.56
C ASN A 183 -36.32 -17.03 -13.29
N ALA A 184 -36.42 -15.89 -12.60
CA ALA A 184 -37.68 -15.25 -12.26
C ALA A 184 -37.56 -13.72 -12.39
N PRO A 185 -38.64 -13.03 -12.81
CA PRO A 185 -38.68 -11.58 -12.79
C PRO A 185 -38.70 -11.05 -11.36
N LEU A 186 -38.10 -9.86 -11.19
CA LEU A 186 -38.14 -9.08 -9.97
C LEU A 186 -39.22 -8.02 -10.10
N GLU A 187 -40.11 -7.91 -9.13
CA GLU A 187 -41.22 -6.95 -9.15
C GLU A 187 -41.25 -6.13 -7.86
N PHE A 188 -41.58 -4.85 -7.94
CA PHE A 188 -41.74 -3.97 -6.79
C PHE A 188 -43.17 -3.45 -6.71
N TYR A 189 -43.72 -3.47 -5.50
CA TYR A 189 -45.00 -2.87 -5.18
C TYR A 189 -44.89 -2.11 -3.86
N TRP A 190 -45.55 -0.95 -3.77
CA TRP A 190 -45.63 -0.26 -2.50
C TRP A 190 -46.47 -1.04 -1.48
N ASN A 191 -47.62 -1.55 -1.93
CA ASN A 191 -48.53 -2.39 -1.15
C ASN A 191 -48.62 -3.79 -1.76
N ILE A 192 -48.93 -4.82 -0.95
CA ILE A 192 -49.13 -6.19 -1.44
C ILE A 192 -50.26 -6.21 -2.48
N PRO A 193 -50.03 -6.76 -3.70
CA PRO A 193 -51.06 -6.96 -4.71
C PRO A 193 -52.21 -7.87 -4.23
N ASP A 194 -53.43 -7.63 -4.70
CA ASP A 194 -54.63 -8.36 -4.23
C ASP A 194 -54.64 -9.85 -4.61
N ASP A 195 -54.08 -10.20 -5.76
CA ASP A 195 -53.89 -11.58 -6.22
C ASP A 195 -52.94 -12.36 -5.28
N ILE A 196 -51.92 -11.69 -4.76
CA ILE A 196 -50.95 -12.27 -3.82
C ILE A 196 -51.53 -12.38 -2.39
N LYS A 197 -52.37 -11.45 -1.95
CA LYS A 197 -52.97 -11.48 -0.58
C LYS A 197 -53.66 -12.80 -0.25
N ASN A 198 -54.23 -13.47 -1.25
CA ASN A 198 -54.92 -14.75 -1.07
C ASN A 198 -53.96 -15.94 -1.01
N LEU A 199 -52.81 -15.86 -1.69
CA LEU A 199 -51.76 -16.89 -1.70
C LEU A 199 -50.91 -16.86 -0.44
N VAL A 200 -50.65 -15.69 0.14
CA VAL A 200 -49.91 -15.52 1.40
C VAL A 200 -50.57 -16.26 2.58
N LYS A 201 -51.87 -16.57 2.49
CA LYS A 201 -52.57 -17.34 3.53
C LYS A 201 -52.18 -18.82 3.57
N TYR A 202 -51.53 -19.34 2.54
CA TYR A 202 -51.12 -20.73 2.41
C TYR A 202 -49.58 -20.82 2.41
N GLU A 203 -48.95 -20.80 3.59
CA GLU A 203 -47.52 -21.06 3.77
C GLU A 203 -47.19 -22.56 3.62
N GLN A 204 -47.60 -23.17 2.51
CA GLN A 204 -47.20 -24.53 2.16
C GLN A 204 -46.34 -24.47 0.91
N TYR A 205 -45.06 -24.80 1.05
CA TYR A 205 -44.09 -24.70 -0.03
C TYR A 205 -43.36 -26.02 -0.26
N ASN A 206 -43.10 -26.34 -1.53
CA ASN A 206 -42.23 -27.41 -1.97
C ASN A 206 -41.10 -26.82 -2.82
N PHE A 207 -39.84 -27.01 -2.40
CA PHE A 207 -38.63 -26.54 -3.10
C PHE A 207 -38.47 -27.07 -4.54
N GLN A 208 -39.31 -28.01 -4.95
CA GLN A 208 -39.35 -28.54 -6.32
C GLN A 208 -40.21 -27.73 -7.29
N ASP A 209 -41.04 -26.80 -6.81
CA ASP A 209 -41.88 -25.98 -7.69
C ASP A 209 -41.08 -24.82 -8.31
N SER A 210 -41.36 -24.50 -9.57
CA SER A 210 -40.71 -23.40 -10.29
C SER A 210 -41.02 -22.04 -9.67
N LEU A 211 -39.97 -21.25 -9.41
CA LEU A 211 -40.08 -19.85 -8.99
C LEU A 211 -40.71 -19.02 -10.12
N LEU A 212 -41.83 -18.35 -9.81
CA LEU A 212 -42.62 -17.59 -10.78
C LEU A 212 -42.17 -16.12 -10.84
N ARG A 213 -42.01 -15.48 -9.69
CA ARG A 213 -41.55 -14.09 -9.53
C ARG A 213 -41.07 -13.83 -8.11
N ILE A 214 -40.30 -12.76 -7.93
CA ILE A 214 -39.83 -12.26 -6.63
C ILE A 214 -40.41 -10.86 -6.45
N LEU A 215 -41.28 -10.69 -5.47
CA LEU A 215 -41.96 -9.43 -5.19
C LEU A 215 -41.32 -8.73 -4.00
N PHE A 216 -41.04 -7.44 -4.15
CA PHE A 216 -40.57 -6.55 -3.11
C PHE A 216 -41.72 -5.64 -2.67
N ILE A 217 -42.03 -5.65 -1.38
CA ILE A 217 -43.12 -4.88 -0.78
C ILE A 217 -42.52 -3.72 -0.01
N GLY A 218 -42.71 -2.50 -0.52
CA GLY A 218 -42.08 -1.30 0.01
C GLY A 218 -42.60 -0.92 1.40
N MET A 219 -43.91 -0.91 1.62
CA MET A 219 -44.52 -0.43 2.87
C MET A 219 -44.11 -1.25 4.10
N THR A 220 -43.87 -2.55 3.93
CA THR A 220 -43.51 -3.45 5.02
C THR A 220 -42.04 -3.87 5.01
N GLU A 221 -41.28 -3.45 3.99
CA GLU A 221 -39.91 -3.88 3.72
C GLU A 221 -39.77 -5.41 3.73
N GLU A 222 -40.53 -6.06 2.87
CA GLU A 222 -40.58 -7.53 2.77
C GLU A 222 -40.29 -7.99 1.34
N VAL A 223 -39.71 -9.17 1.22
CA VAL A 223 -39.62 -9.89 -0.06
C VAL A 223 -40.47 -11.14 -0.01
N ILE A 224 -41.19 -11.38 -1.10
CA ILE A 224 -42.05 -12.54 -1.30
C ILE A 224 -41.54 -13.30 -2.52
N TYR A 225 -41.17 -14.55 -2.32
CA TYR A 225 -40.84 -15.48 -3.40
C TYR A 225 -42.12 -16.24 -3.75
N GLU A 226 -42.66 -16.03 -4.96
CA GLU A 226 -43.85 -16.74 -5.42
C GLU A 226 -43.48 -17.96 -6.25
N PHE A 227 -44.12 -19.08 -5.92
CA PHE A 227 -44.01 -20.35 -6.62
C PHE A 227 -45.40 -20.80 -7.07
N GLN A 228 -45.46 -21.82 -7.93
CA GLN A 228 -46.73 -22.32 -8.47
C GLN A 228 -47.77 -22.73 -7.42
N LYS A 229 -47.35 -23.14 -6.21
CA LYS A 229 -48.25 -23.67 -5.17
C LYS A 229 -48.10 -23.00 -3.80
N GLY A 230 -47.41 -21.86 -3.72
CA GLY A 230 -47.21 -21.18 -2.44
C GLY A 230 -46.24 -20.02 -2.51
N VAL A 231 -45.99 -19.40 -1.36
CA VAL A 231 -45.06 -18.27 -1.24
C VAL A 231 -44.13 -18.45 -0.04
N ILE A 232 -42.93 -17.88 -0.14
CA ILE A 232 -42.04 -17.66 1.01
C ILE A 232 -41.94 -16.16 1.24
N LYS A 233 -42.01 -15.75 2.51
CA LYS A 233 -41.93 -14.35 2.90
C LYS A 233 -40.76 -14.13 3.84
N GLU A 234 -39.96 -13.11 3.56
CA GLU A 234 -38.85 -12.71 4.41
C GLU A 234 -38.84 -11.19 4.61
N LYS A 235 -38.39 -10.75 5.78
CA LYS A 235 -38.14 -9.35 6.05
C LYS A 235 -36.84 -8.92 5.37
N LEU A 236 -36.84 -7.75 4.75
CA LEU A 236 -35.66 -7.14 4.16
C LEU A 236 -34.80 -6.48 5.25
N GLU A 237 -33.51 -6.78 5.25
CA GLU A 237 -32.52 -6.19 6.14
C GLU A 237 -31.43 -5.52 5.30
N ARG A 238 -31.12 -4.27 5.63
CA ARG A 238 -30.18 -3.45 4.85
C ARG A 238 -28.83 -4.15 4.71
N ASP A 239 -28.31 -4.14 3.48
CA ASP A 239 -27.05 -4.78 3.07
C ASP A 239 -27.00 -6.31 3.23
N LYS A 240 -28.11 -6.96 3.59
CA LYS A 240 -28.22 -8.43 3.59
C LYS A 240 -28.35 -8.95 2.16
N THR A 241 -27.62 -10.02 1.89
CA THR A 241 -27.67 -10.74 0.60
C THR A 241 -28.69 -11.85 0.68
N TYR A 242 -29.60 -11.87 -0.29
CA TYR A 242 -30.62 -12.88 -0.48
C TYR A 242 -30.31 -13.65 -1.76
N TYR A 243 -30.12 -14.94 -1.64
CA TYR A 243 -29.87 -15.81 -2.79
C TYR A 243 -31.17 -16.28 -3.40
N PHE A 244 -31.17 -16.48 -4.71
CA PHE A 244 -32.30 -17.10 -5.37
C PHE A 244 -32.42 -18.58 -4.92
N PRO A 245 -33.65 -19.08 -4.68
CA PRO A 245 -33.89 -20.46 -4.24
C PRO A 245 -33.44 -21.56 -5.21
N ASP A 246 -32.85 -21.20 -6.36
CA ASP A 246 -32.50 -22.12 -7.45
C ASP A 246 -31.09 -22.75 -7.31
N GLY A 247 -30.39 -22.47 -6.22
CA GLY A 247 -29.08 -23.05 -5.89
C GLY A 247 -27.92 -22.53 -6.73
N LYS A 248 -28.16 -21.61 -7.67
CA LYS A 248 -27.09 -20.85 -8.33
C LYS A 248 -26.71 -19.72 -7.37
N GLN A 249 -25.43 -19.38 -7.26
CA GLN A 249 -24.95 -18.27 -6.40
C GLN A 249 -25.35 -16.88 -6.96
N GLN A 250 -26.62 -16.74 -7.34
CA GLN A 250 -27.25 -15.54 -7.83
C GLN A 250 -28.22 -15.01 -6.78
N GLY A 251 -28.48 -13.72 -6.81
CA GLY A 251 -29.36 -13.11 -5.83
C GLY A 251 -29.37 -11.60 -5.92
N PHE A 252 -29.78 -10.97 -4.83
CA PHE A 252 -29.75 -9.53 -4.65
C PHE A 252 -29.29 -9.18 -3.25
N GLN A 253 -28.71 -8.00 -3.10
CA GLN A 253 -28.46 -7.36 -1.83
C GLN A 253 -29.42 -6.18 -1.71
N TYR A 254 -30.22 -6.16 -0.64
CA TYR A 254 -31.14 -5.06 -0.36
C TYR A 254 -30.35 -3.83 0.09
N GLN A 255 -30.62 -2.67 -0.51
CA GLN A 255 -29.97 -1.42 -0.11
C GLN A 255 -30.91 -0.57 0.76
N PHE A 256 -32.05 -0.16 0.20
CA PHE A 256 -33.10 0.56 0.92
C PHE A 256 -34.37 0.69 0.06
N VAL A 257 -35.50 0.88 0.71
CA VAL A 257 -36.75 1.37 0.12
C VAL A 257 -36.81 2.90 0.21
N PHE A 258 -37.48 3.55 -0.74
CA PHE A 258 -37.77 4.98 -0.68
C PHE A 258 -39.25 5.23 -1.04
N PRO A 259 -39.96 6.13 -0.32
CA PRO A 259 -41.35 6.45 -0.62
C PRO A 259 -41.48 7.36 -1.85
N ASP A 260 -40.43 8.11 -2.20
CA ASP A 260 -40.44 8.99 -3.38
C ASP A 260 -39.02 9.27 -3.89
N ALA A 261 -38.75 8.93 -5.15
CA ALA A 261 -37.44 9.09 -5.77
C ALA A 261 -36.84 10.51 -5.68
N GLN A 262 -37.66 11.56 -5.59
CA GLN A 262 -37.18 12.96 -5.58
C GLN A 262 -36.32 13.31 -4.35
N TYR A 263 -36.43 12.54 -3.27
CA TYR A 263 -35.69 12.78 -2.02
C TYR A 263 -34.44 11.90 -1.89
N ILE A 264 -34.12 11.10 -2.91
CA ILE A 264 -32.83 10.38 -2.95
C ILE A 264 -31.73 11.42 -3.15
N THR A 265 -30.82 11.50 -2.20
CA THR A 265 -29.69 12.44 -2.24
C THR A 265 -28.38 11.69 -2.40
N ALA A 266 -27.48 12.25 -3.21
CA ALA A 266 -26.11 11.78 -3.31
C ALA A 266 -25.33 12.28 -2.09
N VAL A 267 -24.96 11.37 -1.19
CA VAL A 267 -24.15 11.66 -0.01
C VAL A 267 -22.71 11.22 -0.31
N PRO A 268 -21.70 12.10 -0.12
CA PRO A 268 -20.32 11.70 -0.33
C PRO A 268 -19.91 10.58 0.62
N GLY A 269 -19.27 9.55 0.07
CA GLY A 269 -18.93 8.31 0.77
C GLY A 269 -17.68 7.65 0.24
N THR A 270 -17.33 6.54 0.86
CA THR A 270 -16.22 5.67 0.44
C THR A 270 -16.79 4.39 -0.16
N ILE A 271 -16.38 4.08 -1.40
CA ILE A 271 -16.78 2.85 -2.11
C ILE A 271 -16.07 1.64 -1.50
N ASP A 272 -14.75 1.77 -1.26
CA ASP A 272 -13.90 0.73 -0.67
C ASP A 272 -12.70 1.35 0.08
N LYS A 273 -11.91 0.49 0.73
CA LYS A 273 -10.76 0.93 1.53
C LYS A 273 -9.51 1.21 0.69
N GLU A 274 -9.53 0.97 -0.62
CA GLU A 274 -8.37 1.19 -1.48
C GLU A 274 -8.16 2.68 -1.74
N MET A 275 -6.91 3.09 -1.98
CA MET A 275 -6.55 4.51 -2.20
C MET A 275 -6.64 4.90 -3.68
N ASN A 276 -7.79 4.62 -4.31
CA ASN A 276 -7.96 4.80 -5.76
C ASN A 276 -8.35 6.23 -6.14
N ASN A 277 -9.18 6.89 -5.33
CA ASN A 277 -9.66 8.25 -5.57
C ASN A 277 -9.79 9.03 -4.26
N PRO A 278 -8.67 9.36 -3.60
CA PRO A 278 -8.74 9.88 -2.25
C PRO A 278 -9.22 11.33 -2.22
N VAL A 279 -10.08 11.65 -1.25
CA VAL A 279 -10.66 12.98 -1.09
C VAL A 279 -10.68 13.37 0.38
N ALA A 280 -10.24 14.58 0.69
CA ALA A 280 -10.44 15.18 2.00
C ALA A 280 -11.58 16.20 1.95
N LYS A 281 -12.53 16.06 2.88
CA LYS A 281 -13.58 17.05 3.15
C LYS A 281 -13.11 17.98 4.25
N LEU A 282 -13.01 19.26 3.91
CA LEU A 282 -12.57 20.31 4.81
C LEU A 282 -13.74 21.24 5.11
N GLU A 283 -13.83 21.66 6.37
CA GLU A 283 -14.59 22.83 6.78
C GLU A 283 -13.64 24.00 6.93
N ILE A 284 -13.99 25.15 6.35
CA ILE A 284 -13.22 26.38 6.39
C ILE A 284 -14.11 27.52 6.89
N TRP A 285 -13.67 28.30 7.86
CA TRP A 285 -14.44 29.42 8.40
C TRP A 285 -13.53 30.57 8.82
N GLN A 286 -14.07 31.79 8.82
CA GLN A 286 -13.40 32.93 9.42
C GLN A 286 -13.71 32.98 10.92
N LYS A 287 -12.79 33.52 11.72
CA LYS A 287 -13.01 33.84 13.13
C LYS A 287 -14.31 34.66 13.25
N ASP A 288 -15.21 34.22 14.11
CA ASP A 288 -16.49 34.88 14.41
C ASP A 288 -17.59 34.74 13.33
N TRP A 289 -17.45 33.81 12.37
CA TRP A 289 -18.54 33.42 11.47
C TRP A 289 -19.38 32.26 12.00
N ASP A 290 -20.70 32.36 11.81
CA ASP A 290 -21.67 31.29 12.12
C ASP A 290 -21.75 30.21 11.04
N ARG A 291 -21.04 30.38 9.92
CA ARG A 291 -21.08 29.49 8.76
C ARG A 291 -19.68 29.09 8.32
N ALA A 292 -19.53 27.81 7.98
CA ALA A 292 -18.33 27.26 7.37
C ALA A 292 -18.58 26.95 5.88
N ASP A 293 -17.60 27.26 5.05
CA ASP A 293 -17.52 26.73 3.70
C ASP A 293 -17.07 25.26 3.76
N ILE A 294 -17.66 24.42 2.90
CA ILE A 294 -17.26 23.03 2.71
C ILE A 294 -16.42 22.93 1.43
N ALA A 295 -15.24 22.33 1.53
CA ALA A 295 -14.39 22.04 0.39
C ALA A 295 -14.06 20.55 0.31
N TYR A 296 -14.06 20.02 -0.91
CA TYR A 296 -13.53 18.69 -1.21
C TYR A 296 -12.23 18.88 -1.99
N VAL A 297 -11.12 18.44 -1.42
CA VAL A 297 -9.79 18.57 -2.03
C VAL A 297 -9.24 17.21 -2.43
N TYR A 298 -8.58 17.17 -3.57
CA TYR A 298 -8.12 15.96 -4.26
C TYR A 298 -6.60 16.01 -4.44
N PRO A 299 -5.91 14.87 -4.68
CA PRO A 299 -4.52 14.88 -5.09
C PRO A 299 -4.38 15.70 -6.37
N ALA A 300 -3.36 16.53 -6.43
CA ALA A 300 -3.10 17.31 -7.63
C ALA A 300 -2.87 16.39 -8.84
N LYS A 301 -3.83 16.40 -9.78
CA LYS A 301 -3.61 15.95 -11.15
C LYS A 301 -3.10 17.15 -11.96
N ARG A 302 -2.24 16.91 -12.96
CA ARG A 302 -1.78 17.95 -13.91
C ARG A 302 -3.02 18.72 -14.42
N GLY A 303 -3.22 19.98 -14.01
CA GLY A 303 -4.37 20.79 -14.47
C GLY A 303 -5.23 21.56 -13.45
N GLY A 304 -4.77 21.82 -12.22
CA GLY A 304 -5.24 22.97 -11.42
C GLY A 304 -6.63 22.91 -10.75
N GLY A 305 -7.43 21.85 -10.93
CA GLY A 305 -8.78 21.73 -10.34
C GLY A 305 -8.87 21.10 -8.94
N SER A 306 -7.75 20.70 -8.34
CA SER A 306 -7.74 19.83 -7.14
C SER A 306 -7.66 20.57 -5.80
N ARG A 307 -7.46 21.90 -5.84
CA ARG A 307 -7.16 22.76 -4.68
C ARG A 307 -8.29 23.76 -4.45
N TYR A 308 -8.62 24.00 -3.18
CA TYR A 308 -9.61 24.99 -2.78
C TYR A 308 -8.96 26.35 -2.50
N LYS A 309 -9.36 27.41 -3.22
CA LYS A 309 -8.96 28.78 -2.93
C LYS A 309 -9.77 29.33 -1.75
N VAL A 310 -9.09 29.74 -0.69
CA VAL A 310 -9.73 30.34 0.48
C VAL A 310 -10.18 31.75 0.10
N LYS A 311 -11.50 31.97 0.13
CA LYS A 311 -12.14 33.21 -0.33
C LYS A 311 -11.52 34.43 0.34
N GLY A 312 -11.28 35.49 -0.45
CA GLY A 312 -10.69 36.74 0.05
C GLY A 312 -9.20 36.66 0.39
N THR A 313 -8.52 35.56 0.07
CA THR A 313 -7.08 35.40 0.34
C THR A 313 -6.34 34.79 -0.86
N ASP A 314 -5.02 34.80 -0.78
CA ASP A 314 -4.13 34.14 -1.73
C ASP A 314 -3.78 32.69 -1.33
N PHE A 315 -4.41 32.17 -0.27
CA PHE A 315 -4.15 30.82 0.21
C PHE A 315 -5.01 29.78 -0.51
N LYS A 316 -4.42 28.60 -0.70
CA LYS A 316 -5.11 27.41 -1.20
C LYS A 316 -4.86 26.21 -0.29
N LEU A 317 -5.87 25.36 -0.16
CA LEU A 317 -5.79 24.08 0.52
C LEU A 317 -5.86 22.95 -0.51
N GLY A 318 -4.99 21.96 -0.39
CA GLY A 318 -4.94 20.79 -1.28
C GLY A 318 -4.75 19.49 -0.52
N LEU A 319 -4.82 18.38 -1.23
CA LEU A 319 -4.41 17.07 -0.74
C LEU A 319 -3.12 16.69 -1.46
N GLU A 320 -2.07 16.39 -0.70
CA GLU A 320 -0.77 16.00 -1.21
C GLU A 320 -0.58 14.50 -0.99
N LYS A 321 -0.12 13.80 -2.04
CA LYS A 321 0.34 12.40 -1.92
C LYS A 321 1.76 12.46 -1.34
N ILE A 322 1.95 11.85 -0.18
CA ILE A 322 3.29 11.58 0.35
C ILE A 322 3.82 10.39 -0.44
N GLU A 323 5.01 10.53 -1.01
CA GLU A 323 5.64 9.47 -1.79
C GLU A 323 5.69 8.15 -1.03
N GLU A 324 5.53 7.07 -1.77
CA GLU A 324 5.61 5.72 -1.23
C GLU A 324 7.06 5.48 -0.78
N ASN A 325 7.26 5.31 0.51
CA ASN A 325 8.57 4.98 1.04
C ASN A 325 8.81 3.48 0.90
N LEU A 326 9.94 3.10 0.31
CA LEU A 326 10.50 1.75 0.43
C LEU A 326 10.54 1.37 1.92
N LYS A 327 9.81 0.31 2.26
CA LYS A 327 9.71 -0.21 3.64
C LYS A 327 10.77 -1.26 3.91
N ALA A 328 10.99 -2.14 2.94
CA ALA A 328 12.03 -3.17 2.95
C ALA A 328 12.31 -3.60 1.52
N TYR A 329 13.53 -4.05 1.27
CA TYR A 329 13.95 -4.60 0.00
C TYR A 329 14.90 -5.77 0.25
N ARG A 330 14.95 -6.74 -0.66
CA ARG A 330 15.69 -7.99 -0.53
C ARG A 330 16.23 -8.41 -1.88
N THR A 331 17.53 -8.67 -1.92
CA THR A 331 18.16 -9.30 -3.06
C THR A 331 17.89 -10.80 -2.93
N ASN A 332 17.10 -11.33 -3.84
CA ASN A 332 16.77 -12.74 -3.89
C ASN A 332 17.74 -13.40 -4.87
N ASP A 333 18.38 -14.50 -4.48
CA ASP A 333 19.19 -15.28 -5.41
C ASP A 333 20.32 -14.47 -6.07
N LEU A 334 21.29 -14.02 -5.26
CA LEU A 334 22.56 -13.47 -5.76
C LEU A 334 23.53 -14.62 -6.03
N SER A 335 23.81 -14.89 -7.30
CA SER A 335 24.71 -15.96 -7.72
C SER A 335 26.12 -15.45 -8.03
N LEU A 336 27.12 -16.24 -7.64
CA LEU A 336 28.50 -16.12 -8.11
C LEU A 336 28.72 -17.17 -9.20
N ILE A 337 29.17 -16.73 -10.36
CA ILE A 337 29.39 -17.58 -11.54
C ILE A 337 30.87 -17.61 -11.86
N ASP A 338 31.43 -18.81 -12.04
CA ASP A 338 32.81 -18.94 -12.46
C ASP A 338 33.01 -18.52 -13.94
N PRO A 339 34.27 -18.37 -14.39
CA PRO A 339 34.55 -18.04 -15.78
C PRO A 339 34.05 -19.07 -16.82
N GLU A 340 33.69 -20.29 -16.39
CA GLU A 340 33.14 -21.35 -17.24
C GLU A 340 31.61 -21.28 -17.33
N GLY A 341 30.97 -20.34 -16.63
CA GLY A 341 29.52 -20.15 -16.63
C GLY A 341 28.79 -21.02 -15.60
N LYS A 342 29.49 -21.69 -14.69
CA LYS A 342 28.90 -22.54 -13.66
C LYS A 342 28.66 -21.75 -12.38
N GLU A 343 27.50 -21.95 -11.77
CA GLU A 343 27.20 -21.39 -10.46
C GLU A 343 28.13 -21.99 -9.39
N ILE A 344 28.82 -21.11 -8.70
CA ILE A 344 29.69 -21.42 -7.56
C ILE A 344 28.85 -21.49 -6.28
N LEU A 345 28.00 -20.47 -6.09
CA LEU A 345 27.20 -20.26 -4.89
C LEU A 345 26.07 -19.28 -5.23
N SER A 346 24.87 -19.55 -4.72
CA SER A 346 23.76 -18.61 -4.69
C SER A 346 23.28 -18.42 -3.24
N GLN A 347 22.88 -17.19 -2.91
CA GLN A 347 22.23 -16.89 -1.63
C GLN A 347 21.33 -15.66 -1.74
N ASP A 348 20.22 -15.69 -1.00
CA ASP A 348 19.48 -14.48 -0.68
C ASP A 348 20.29 -13.57 0.26
N ILE A 349 20.20 -12.26 0.05
CA ILE A 349 20.81 -11.25 0.93
C ILE A 349 19.72 -10.30 1.41
N ALA A 350 19.41 -10.38 2.70
CA ALA A 350 18.56 -9.41 3.38
C ALA A 350 19.36 -8.20 3.91
N GLU A 351 18.64 -7.18 4.40
CA GLU A 351 19.23 -6.02 5.07
C GLU A 351 20.13 -6.46 6.25
N ASN A 352 21.41 -6.13 6.20
CA ASN A 352 22.48 -6.53 7.14
C ASN A 352 23.04 -7.96 7.01
N GLU A 353 22.58 -8.75 6.04
CA GLU A 353 23.23 -10.02 5.70
C GLU A 353 24.31 -9.83 4.63
N ASN A 354 25.17 -10.82 4.46
CA ASN A 354 26.17 -10.81 3.40
C ASN A 354 26.46 -12.19 2.84
N LEU A 355 26.82 -12.19 1.55
CA LEU A 355 27.39 -13.35 0.88
C LEU A 355 28.91 -13.29 1.01
N LYS A 356 29.54 -14.38 1.45
CA LYS A 356 31.00 -14.46 1.62
C LYS A 356 31.59 -15.54 0.72
N TYR A 357 32.61 -15.18 -0.06
CA TYR A 357 33.33 -16.15 -0.89
C TYR A 357 34.79 -15.74 -1.07
N LYS A 358 35.75 -16.62 -0.77
CA LYS A 358 37.21 -16.42 -0.98
C LYS A 358 37.78 -15.05 -0.53
N GLY A 359 37.25 -14.50 0.57
CA GLY A 359 37.67 -13.18 1.10
C GLY A 359 36.88 -11.99 0.59
N TYR A 360 35.96 -12.19 -0.36
CA TYR A 360 34.96 -11.22 -0.79
C TYR A 360 33.75 -11.27 0.14
N ARG A 361 33.17 -10.11 0.42
CA ARG A 361 31.87 -9.94 1.06
C ARG A 361 31.00 -9.09 0.15
N PHE A 362 29.79 -9.55 -0.11
CA PHE A 362 28.77 -8.81 -0.85
C PHE A 362 27.70 -8.39 0.14
N ASN A 363 27.46 -7.09 0.27
CA ASN A 363 26.37 -6.55 1.07
C ASN A 363 25.47 -5.69 0.19
N GLN A 364 24.18 -5.75 0.46
CA GLN A 364 23.21 -4.88 -0.18
C GLN A 364 23.41 -3.43 0.25
N ILE A 365 23.31 -2.48 -0.69
CA ILE A 365 23.35 -1.03 -0.41
C ILE A 365 21.92 -0.50 -0.25
N ALA A 366 21.75 0.59 0.49
CA ALA A 366 20.51 1.34 0.55
C ALA A 366 20.06 1.78 -0.85
N ILE A 367 18.82 1.43 -1.20
CA ILE A 367 18.17 1.82 -2.46
C ILE A 367 17.34 3.06 -2.18
N SER A 368 17.47 4.10 -3.01
CA SER A 368 16.60 5.28 -2.93
C SER A 368 15.31 5.03 -3.73
N ASN A 369 14.24 5.77 -3.40
CA ASN A 369 12.98 5.71 -4.16
C ASN A 369 13.16 6.07 -5.65
N GLU A 370 14.25 6.77 -6.01
CA GLU A 370 14.55 7.20 -7.38
C GLU A 370 15.25 6.13 -8.23
N SER A 371 15.81 5.08 -7.61
CA SER A 371 16.65 4.07 -8.29
C SER A 371 16.32 2.63 -7.90
N ILE A 372 15.02 2.32 -7.77
CA ILE A 372 14.52 0.98 -7.41
C ILE A 372 14.96 -0.10 -8.41
N ASP A 373 15.18 0.27 -9.67
CA ASP A 373 15.52 -0.65 -10.75
C ASP A 373 16.97 -1.18 -10.67
N TYR A 374 17.81 -0.60 -9.80
CA TYR A 374 19.24 -0.89 -9.70
C TYR A 374 19.66 -1.12 -8.25
N PRO A 375 19.49 -2.34 -7.70
CA PRO A 375 20.04 -2.66 -6.39
C PRO A 375 21.57 -2.63 -6.45
N GLY A 376 22.17 -1.60 -5.86
CA GLY A 376 23.62 -1.53 -5.68
C GLY A 376 24.10 -2.62 -4.73
N ILE A 377 25.06 -3.44 -5.16
CA ILE A 377 25.72 -4.44 -4.31
C ILE A 377 27.11 -3.91 -3.97
N SER A 378 27.38 -3.68 -2.70
CA SER A 378 28.72 -3.38 -2.21
C SER A 378 29.53 -4.67 -2.19
N VAL A 379 30.74 -4.63 -2.73
CA VAL A 379 31.72 -5.71 -2.62
C VAL A 379 32.92 -5.20 -1.83
N THR A 380 33.32 -5.94 -0.80
CA THR A 380 34.53 -5.67 -0.03
C THR A 380 35.44 -6.88 -0.08
N TYR A 381 36.71 -6.66 -0.41
CA TYR A 381 37.72 -7.70 -0.38
C TYR A 381 38.62 -7.55 0.84
N GLN A 382 38.68 -8.58 1.69
CA GLN A 382 39.49 -8.59 2.91
C GLN A 382 40.52 -9.71 2.87
N ARG A 383 41.73 -9.41 2.39
CA ARG A 383 42.89 -10.29 2.51
C ARG A 383 43.60 -10.10 3.85
N GLY A 384 44.35 -11.12 4.27
CA GLY A 384 45.16 -11.06 5.50
C GLY A 384 44.39 -11.27 6.82
N ILE A 385 43.06 -11.17 6.84
CA ILE A 385 42.29 -11.34 8.10
C ILE A 385 42.43 -12.74 8.71
N TYR A 386 42.55 -13.78 7.88
CA TYR A 386 42.84 -15.14 8.35
C TYR A 386 44.23 -15.27 8.97
N LEU A 387 45.24 -14.57 8.44
CA LEU A 387 46.58 -14.54 9.02
C LEU A 387 46.55 -13.85 10.38
N ILE A 388 45.82 -12.75 10.50
CA ILE A 388 45.61 -12.06 11.78
C ILE A 388 44.98 -13.01 12.80
N TYR A 389 43.89 -13.71 12.45
CA TYR A 389 43.24 -14.66 13.36
C TYR A 389 44.14 -15.85 13.73
N LEU A 390 44.88 -16.40 12.76
CA LEU A 390 45.81 -17.50 12.99
C LEU A 390 46.96 -17.07 13.92
N GLY A 391 47.50 -15.87 13.71
CA GLY A 391 48.50 -15.28 14.59
C GLY A 391 47.96 -15.06 16.01
N LEU A 392 46.74 -14.51 16.15
CA LEU A 392 46.10 -14.31 17.46
C LEU A 392 45.83 -15.64 18.18
N ALA A 393 45.36 -16.66 17.47
CA ALA A 393 45.19 -18.00 18.02
C ALA A 393 46.53 -18.58 18.50
N GLY A 394 47.61 -18.38 17.72
CA GLY A 394 48.97 -18.77 18.12
C GLY A 394 49.47 -18.03 19.36
N VAL A 395 49.19 -16.73 19.49
CA VAL A 395 49.49 -15.93 20.69
C VAL A 395 48.74 -16.47 21.90
N LEU A 396 47.45 -16.79 21.76
CA LEU A 396 46.62 -17.34 22.84
C LEU A 396 47.13 -18.73 23.30
N LEU A 397 47.38 -19.64 22.35
CA LEU A 397 47.86 -20.99 22.66
C LEU A 397 49.26 -20.97 23.28
N SER A 398 50.16 -20.12 22.79
CA SER A 398 51.49 -19.93 23.39
C SER A 398 51.39 -19.32 24.79
N GLY A 399 50.54 -18.31 25.00
CA GLY A 399 50.28 -17.72 26.32
C GLY A 399 49.74 -18.73 27.34
N LEU A 400 48.76 -19.54 26.94
CA LEU A 400 48.23 -20.63 27.78
C LEU A 400 49.31 -21.67 28.11
N SER A 401 50.14 -22.05 27.14
CA SER A 401 51.23 -23.01 27.37
C SER A 401 52.30 -22.49 28.34
N ILE A 402 52.51 -21.18 28.41
CA ILE A 402 53.42 -20.54 29.36
C ILE A 402 52.81 -20.53 30.76
N LEU A 403 51.52 -20.19 30.87
CA LEU A 403 50.78 -20.14 32.14
C LEU A 403 50.63 -21.53 32.79
N PHE A 404 50.19 -22.54 32.03
CA PHE A 404 49.97 -23.90 32.55
C PHE A 404 51.24 -24.76 32.57
N GLY A 405 52.22 -24.47 31.71
CA GLY A 405 53.49 -25.19 31.65
C GLY A 405 54.50 -24.81 32.73
N LEU A 406 54.13 -23.98 33.70
CA LEU A 406 54.89 -23.68 34.92
C LEU A 406 54.43 -24.53 36.12
N GLY A 407 53.39 -25.36 35.97
CA GLY A 407 52.73 -26.07 37.06
C GLY A 407 53.05 -27.56 37.24
N VAL A 408 54.03 -28.13 36.53
CA VAL A 408 54.46 -29.52 36.79
C VAL A 408 55.74 -29.49 37.63
N PRO A 409 55.65 -29.65 38.97
CA PRO A 409 56.85 -29.88 39.78
C PRO A 409 57.48 -31.19 39.30
N LYS A 410 58.75 -31.12 38.89
CA LYS A 410 59.55 -32.33 38.67
C LYS A 410 59.78 -32.96 40.04
N TYR A 411 59.10 -34.06 40.33
CA TYR A 411 59.50 -34.99 41.39
C TYR A 411 60.62 -35.89 40.89
#